data_AF-A0A8W8JMG9-F1
#
_entry.id   AF-A0A8W8JMG9-F1
#
_cell.length_a   1.000
_cell.length_b   1.000
_cell.length_c   1.000
_cell.angle_alpha   90.00
_cell.angle_beta   90.00
_cell.angle_gamma   90.00
#
_symmetry.space_group_name_H-M   'P 1'
#
loop_
_entity.id
_entity.type
_entity.pdbx_description
1 polymer ?
#
loop_
_entity_poly.entity_id
_entity_poly.type
_entity_poly.pdbx_seq_one_letter_code
_entity_poly.pdbx_strand_id
1 'polypeptide(L)'
;MCIRKLVVSIVFVLILVFLCLVVGENGPCLEYYMGCCPYTRWDLEINKCVECPVGYHWINCSLECRFPLYGKMCQQECLCNKSQCDFVNGCKHEIFDIESFLFYQALETNFSIPHASS
;
A
#
# COMPACT_ATOMS: atom_id res chain seq x y z
N MET A 1 12.80 -45.66 27.28
CA MET A 1 11.65 -44.82 26.86
C MET A 1 11.66 -43.40 27.44
N CYS A 2 12.20 -43.18 28.65
CA CYS A 2 12.29 -41.85 29.27
C CYS A 2 13.27 -40.89 28.57
N ILE A 3 14.46 -41.36 28.18
CA ILE A 3 15.50 -40.52 27.57
C ILE A 3 15.05 -39.94 26.22
N ARG A 4 14.38 -40.75 25.38
CA ARG A 4 13.89 -40.30 24.07
C ARG A 4 12.80 -39.23 24.19
N LYS A 5 11.91 -39.34 25.18
CA LYS A 5 10.89 -38.32 25.45
C LYS A 5 11.51 -37.03 26.01
N LEU A 6 12.52 -37.16 26.86
CA LEU A 6 13.26 -36.02 27.42
C LEU A 6 13.98 -35.22 26.33
N VAL A 7 14.70 -35.90 25.43
CA VAL A 7 15.43 -35.25 24.33
C VAL A 7 14.48 -34.53 23.36
N VAL A 8 13.38 -35.17 22.98
CA VAL A 8 12.38 -34.54 22.09
C VAL A 8 11.76 -33.31 22.75
N SER A 9 11.46 -33.37 24.04
CA SER A 9 10.94 -32.23 24.79
C SER A 9 11.94 -31.08 24.85
N ILE A 10 13.23 -31.35 25.07
CA ILE A 10 14.28 -30.33 25.11
C ILE A 10 14.42 -29.67 23.73
N VAL A 11 14.49 -30.46 22.66
CA VAL A 11 14.62 -29.93 21.29
C VAL A 11 13.41 -29.06 20.92
N PHE A 12 12.20 -29.48 21.25
CA PHE A 12 10.99 -28.70 20.99
C PHE A 12 11.00 -27.36 21.75
N VAL A 13 11.39 -27.37 23.03
CA VAL A 13 11.52 -26.14 23.83
C VAL A 13 12.58 -25.21 23.23
N LEU A 14 13.73 -25.73 22.80
CA LEU A 14 14.76 -24.92 22.14
C LEU A 14 14.25 -24.31 20.83
N ILE A 15 13.51 -25.05 20.00
CA ILE A 15 12.91 -24.54 18.77
C ILE A 15 11.91 -23.42 19.07
N LEU A 16 11.03 -23.61 20.06
CA LEU A 16 10.08 -22.58 20.47
C LEU A 16 10.78 -21.32 20.99
N VAL A 17 11.84 -21.48 21.79
CA VAL A 17 12.67 -20.35 22.27
C VAL A 17 13.34 -19.63 21.09
N PHE A 18 13.91 -20.35 20.13
CA PHE A 18 14.47 -19.76 18.92
C PHE A 18 13.41 -18.99 18.11
N LEU A 19 12.22 -19.56 17.93
CA LEU A 19 11.12 -18.90 17.22
C LEU A 19 10.65 -17.63 17.96
N CYS A 20 10.53 -17.67 19.28
CA CYS A 20 10.17 -16.50 20.08
C CYS A 20 11.26 -15.42 20.09
N LEU A 21 12.55 -15.81 20.15
CA LEU A 21 13.66 -14.84 20.10
C LEU A 21 13.78 -14.14 18.75
N VAL A 22 13.35 -14.80 17.66
CA VAL A 22 13.29 -14.19 16.33
C VAL A 22 12.12 -13.21 16.20
N VAL A 23 11.07 -13.34 17.03
CA VAL A 23 9.89 -12.48 17.01
C VAL A 23 9.95 -11.47 18.16
N GLY A 24 10.72 -10.40 17.98
CA GLY A 24 10.81 -9.30 18.94
C GLY A 24 9.59 -8.36 18.89
N GLU A 25 9.03 -8.00 20.05
CA GLU A 25 7.78 -7.21 20.16
C GLU A 25 7.93 -5.67 20.06
N ASN A 26 9.13 -5.12 19.81
CA ASN A 26 9.33 -3.67 19.76
C ASN A 26 10.13 -3.19 18.54
N GLY A 27 9.52 -3.29 17.35
CA GLY A 27 10.06 -2.76 16.08
C GLY A 27 10.65 -3.87 15.20
N PRO A 28 10.13 -4.12 13.98
CA PRO A 28 10.50 -5.31 13.22
C PRO A 28 11.89 -5.27 12.55
N CYS A 29 12.70 -4.24 12.79
CA CYS A 29 13.95 -4.01 12.07
C CYS A 29 15.14 -3.73 12.99
N LEU A 30 16.16 -4.60 12.97
CA LEU A 30 17.38 -4.58 13.81
C LEU A 30 18.39 -3.47 13.45
N GLU A 31 18.18 -2.75 12.34
CA GLU A 31 19.22 -1.92 11.73
C GLU A 31 19.03 -0.39 11.90
N TYR A 32 17.95 0.08 12.55
CA TYR A 32 17.63 1.51 12.59
C TYR A 32 17.49 2.14 13.99
N TYR A 33 17.82 3.42 14.14
CA TYR A 33 17.62 4.19 15.39
C TYR A 33 16.12 4.27 15.70
N MET A 34 15.72 3.75 16.87
CA MET A 34 14.33 3.45 17.29
C MET A 34 13.60 2.30 16.54
N GLY A 35 14.30 1.53 15.72
CA GLY A 35 13.88 0.17 15.32
C GLY A 35 12.69 0.03 14.36
N CYS A 36 12.20 1.13 13.76
CA CYS A 36 11.08 1.07 12.84
C CYS A 36 11.50 0.65 11.42
N CYS A 37 10.66 -0.18 10.79
CA CYS A 37 10.89 -0.64 9.43
C CYS A 37 10.53 0.41 8.38
N PRO A 38 11.00 0.23 7.13
CA PRO A 38 10.43 0.97 5.99
C PRO A 38 8.89 0.90 6.03
N TYR A 39 8.22 1.99 5.68
CA TYR A 39 6.76 2.17 5.76
C TYR A 39 6.18 2.38 7.17
N THR A 40 7.02 2.54 8.18
CA THR A 40 6.60 2.91 9.55
C THR A 40 7.44 4.07 10.11
N ARG A 41 6.93 4.74 11.14
CA ARG A 41 7.63 5.78 11.90
C ARG A 41 7.44 5.59 13.40
N TRP A 42 8.40 6.06 14.19
CA TRP A 42 8.25 6.08 15.64
C TRP A 42 7.22 7.11 16.07
N ASP A 43 6.25 6.70 16.88
CA ASP A 43 5.28 7.59 17.50
C ASP A 43 5.60 7.74 18.99
N LEU A 44 5.82 8.99 19.42
CA LEU A 44 6.23 9.34 20.78
C LEU A 44 5.10 9.18 21.80
N GLU A 45 3.84 9.33 21.38
CA GLU A 45 2.70 9.27 22.30
C GLU A 45 2.40 7.81 22.67
N ILE A 46 2.43 6.91 21.68
CA ILE A 46 2.13 5.50 21.90
C ILE A 46 3.38 4.63 22.15
N ASN A 47 4.59 5.20 22.01
CA ASN A 47 5.88 4.50 22.12
C ASN A 47 5.96 3.24 21.24
N LYS A 48 5.48 3.33 20.00
CA LYS A 48 5.45 2.22 19.03
C LYS A 48 5.67 2.73 17.61
N CYS A 49 6.10 1.82 16.73
CA CYS A 49 6.11 2.08 15.29
C CYS A 49 4.67 2.09 14.75
N VAL A 50 4.29 3.17 14.09
CA VAL A 50 3.00 3.30 13.39
C VAL A 50 3.21 3.29 11.88
N GLU A 51 2.19 2.87 11.13
CA GLU A 51 2.19 2.96 9.68
C GLU A 51 2.40 4.40 9.20
N CYS A 52 3.06 4.55 8.05
CA CYS A 52 3.18 5.84 7.39
C CYS A 52 1.82 6.34 6.87
N PRO A 53 1.63 7.67 6.80
CA PRO A 53 0.52 8.26 6.08
C PRO A 53 0.49 7.75 4.63
N VAL A 54 -0.72 7.66 4.06
CA VAL A 54 -0.90 7.24 2.65
C VAL A 54 -0.05 8.12 1.74
N GLY A 55 0.65 7.50 0.79
CA GLY A 55 1.54 8.20 -0.13
C GLY A 55 2.96 8.43 0.41
N TYR A 56 3.29 8.00 1.63
CA TYR A 56 4.64 8.11 2.19
C TYR A 56 5.25 6.76 2.52
N HIS A 57 6.57 6.68 2.41
CA HIS A 57 7.36 5.49 2.70
C HIS A 57 8.76 5.84 3.24
N TRP A 58 9.60 4.81 3.36
CA TRP A 58 10.94 4.86 3.94
C TRP A 58 10.94 5.12 5.44
N ILE A 59 12.13 5.38 5.99
CA ILE A 59 12.34 5.69 7.40
C ILE A 59 11.60 6.97 7.76
N ASN A 60 10.87 6.91 8.89
CA ASN A 60 10.14 8.05 9.43
C ASN A 60 9.18 8.70 8.42
N CYS A 61 8.75 7.95 7.41
CA CYS A 61 7.87 8.42 6.35
C CYS A 61 8.45 9.63 5.59
N SER A 62 9.78 9.66 5.43
CA SER A 62 10.51 10.81 4.87
C SER A 62 10.39 10.97 3.35
N LEU A 63 9.92 9.96 2.63
CA LEU A 63 9.80 9.98 1.17
C LEU A 63 8.34 9.83 0.75
N GLU A 64 7.92 10.60 -0.24
CA GLU A 64 6.66 10.39 -0.97
C GLU A 64 6.79 9.21 -1.95
N CYS A 65 5.66 8.60 -2.34
CA CYS A 65 5.65 7.58 -3.37
C CYS A 65 6.15 8.15 -4.68
N ARG A 66 7.18 7.50 -5.23
CA ARG A 66 7.75 7.88 -6.52
C ARG A 66 6.85 7.37 -7.64
N PHE A 67 6.57 8.23 -8.62
CA PHE A 67 5.93 7.82 -9.89
C PHE A 67 6.59 6.55 -10.47
N PRO A 68 5.80 5.54 -10.90
CA PRO A 68 4.35 5.57 -11.08
C PRO A 68 3.54 5.16 -9.84
N LEU A 69 4.16 5.02 -8.67
CA LEU A 69 3.51 4.46 -7.50
C LEU A 69 2.75 5.49 -6.66
N TYR A 70 1.66 5.07 -6.03
CA TYR A 70 0.85 5.87 -5.11
C TYR A 70 0.18 5.02 -4.02
N GLY A 71 -0.50 5.69 -3.09
CA GLY A 71 -1.41 5.05 -2.15
C GLY A 71 -0.74 4.44 -0.93
N LYS A 72 -1.41 3.47 -0.27
CA LYS A 72 -0.88 2.83 0.93
C LYS A 72 0.37 2.04 0.57
N MET A 73 1.48 2.33 1.28
CA MET A 73 2.78 1.67 1.07
C MET A 73 3.31 1.73 -0.38
N CYS A 74 2.82 2.67 -1.21
CA CYS A 74 3.19 2.79 -2.62
C CYS A 74 2.95 1.49 -3.43
N GLN A 75 1.88 0.75 -3.13
CA GLN A 75 1.55 -0.51 -3.80
C GLN A 75 0.62 -0.36 -5.01
N GLN A 76 0.11 0.85 -5.26
CA GLN A 76 -0.78 1.14 -6.37
C GLN A 76 -0.01 1.86 -7.48
N GLU A 77 -0.43 1.70 -8.74
CA GLU A 77 0.26 2.24 -9.90
C GLU A 77 -0.65 3.16 -10.72
N CYS A 78 -0.16 4.35 -11.04
CA CYS A 78 -0.83 5.31 -11.90
C CYS A 78 -0.74 4.88 -13.37
N LEU A 79 -1.89 4.89 -14.06
CA LEU A 79 -2.01 4.64 -15.49
C LEU A 79 -2.26 5.91 -16.31
N CYS A 80 -1.82 7.05 -15.78
CA CYS A 80 -1.95 8.39 -16.35
C CYS A 80 -0.58 9.07 -16.45
N ASN A 81 -0.56 10.26 -17.04
CA ASN A 81 0.67 11.06 -17.11
C ASN A 81 1.19 11.40 -15.71
N LYS A 82 2.52 11.52 -15.58
CA LYS A 82 3.18 11.88 -14.31
C LYS A 82 2.61 13.16 -13.67
N SER A 83 2.18 14.13 -14.48
CA SER A 83 1.56 15.38 -14.00
C SER A 83 0.16 15.20 -13.39
N GLN A 84 -0.54 14.10 -13.72
CA GLN A 84 -1.87 13.75 -13.23
C GLN A 84 -1.83 12.74 -12.08
N CYS A 85 -0.67 12.12 -11.82
CA CYS A 85 -0.48 11.13 -10.77
C CYS A 85 -0.14 11.82 -9.45
N ASP A 86 -1.09 11.81 -8.53
CA ASP A 86 -0.92 12.22 -7.14
C ASP A 86 -0.40 11.03 -6.32
N PHE A 87 0.65 11.23 -5.52
CA PHE A 87 1.29 10.16 -4.75
C PHE A 87 0.37 9.58 -3.65
N VAL A 88 -0.71 10.28 -3.27
CA VAL A 88 -1.71 9.80 -2.30
C VAL A 88 -2.90 9.16 -3.03
N ASN A 89 -3.48 9.87 -4.00
CA ASN A 89 -4.77 9.55 -4.61
C ASN A 89 -4.68 8.86 -5.98
N GLY A 90 -3.49 8.79 -6.56
CA GLY A 90 -3.27 8.22 -7.87
C GLY A 90 -3.67 9.19 -8.98
N CYS A 91 -4.23 8.67 -10.06
CA CYS A 91 -4.65 9.51 -11.16
C CYS A 91 -5.79 10.44 -10.74
N LYS A 92 -5.60 11.75 -10.91
CA LYS A 92 -6.71 12.70 -10.94
C LYS A 92 -7.60 12.26 -12.09
N HIS A 93 -8.74 11.64 -11.77
CA HIS A 93 -9.82 11.64 -12.73
C HIS A 93 -10.08 13.11 -13.01
N GLU A 94 -9.76 13.54 -14.22
CA GLU A 94 -10.58 14.57 -14.84
C GLU A 94 -11.98 14.05 -14.62
N ILE A 95 -12.73 14.72 -13.75
CA ILE A 95 -14.17 14.54 -13.70
C ILE A 95 -14.52 14.60 -15.18
N PHE A 96 -15.03 13.50 -15.73
CA PHE A 96 -15.79 13.60 -16.96
C PHE A 96 -16.97 14.44 -16.54
N ASP A 97 -16.75 15.76 -16.52
CA ASP A 97 -17.74 16.76 -16.25
C ASP A 97 -18.86 16.38 -17.19
N ILE A 98 -20.05 16.28 -16.64
CA ILE A 98 -21.22 15.79 -17.35
C ILE A 98 -21.43 16.61 -18.65
N GLU A 99 -20.83 17.81 -18.71
CA GLU A 99 -20.52 18.63 -19.90
C GLU A 99 -19.89 17.88 -21.10
N SER A 100 -18.87 17.04 -20.89
CA SER A 100 -18.26 16.23 -21.94
C SER A 100 -19.19 15.13 -22.42
N PHE A 101 -19.94 14.47 -21.54
CA PHE A 101 -20.93 13.46 -21.93
C PHE A 101 -22.06 14.07 -22.77
N LEU A 102 -22.53 15.26 -22.39
CA LEU A 102 -23.54 16.01 -23.14
C LEU A 102 -23.01 16.53 -24.48
N PHE A 103 -21.72 16.89 -24.57
CA PHE A 103 -21.08 17.26 -25.83
C PHE A 103 -20.94 16.05 -26.79
N TYR A 104 -20.56 14.88 -26.28
CA TYR A 104 -20.52 13.64 -27.09
C TYR A 104 -21.93 13.21 -27.54
N GLN A 105 -22.95 13.33 -26.68
CA GLN A 105 -24.34 13.07 -27.07
C GLN A 105 -24.89 14.07 -28.11
N ALA A 106 -24.44 15.33 -28.08
CA ALA A 106 -24.86 16.34 -29.06
C ALA A 106 -24.24 16.14 -30.46
N LEU A 107 -23.17 15.33 -30.59
CA LEU A 107 -22.53 15.04 -31.87
C LEU A 107 -23.20 13.87 -32.62
N GLU A 108 -23.88 12.96 -31.92
CA GLU A 108 -24.48 11.75 -32.51
C GLU A 108 -25.90 11.95 -33.06
N THR A 109 -26.57 13.07 -32.78
CA THR A 109 -27.96 13.31 -33.22
C THR A 109 -28.10 13.75 -34.69
N ASN A 110 -27.02 13.75 -35.48
CA ASN A 110 -27.04 14.13 -36.90
C ASN A 110 -27.00 12.93 -37.87
N PHE A 111 -27.17 11.68 -37.41
CA PHE A 111 -27.27 10.54 -38.32
C PHE A 111 -28.74 10.21 -38.66
N SER A 112 -29.10 10.55 -39.90
CA SER A 112 -30.37 10.30 -40.56
C SER A 112 -30.88 8.87 -40.39
N ILE A 113 -32.14 8.73 -39.97
CA ILE A 113 -32.88 7.46 -39.92
C ILE A 113 -33.09 6.95 -41.36
N PRO A 114 -32.68 5.71 -41.72
CA PRO A 114 -33.16 5.10 -42.95
C PRO A 114 -34.61 4.64 -42.75
N HIS A 115 -35.49 5.10 -43.65
CA HIS A 115 -36.83 4.58 -43.83
C HIS A 115 -36.81 3.05 -43.93
N ALA A 116 -37.50 2.37 -42.99
CA ALA A 116 -37.93 0.99 -43.17
C ALA A 116 -39.42 1.01 -43.49
N SER A 117 -39.72 0.61 -44.72
CA SER A 117 -41.05 0.33 -45.24
C SER A 117 -41.59 -1.00 -44.72
N SER A 118 -42.83 -1.00 -44.25
CA SER A 118 -43.77 -2.13 -44.37
C SER A 118 -45.18 -1.65 -44.04
#